data_AF-A0A8T0DMT5-F1
#
_entry.id   AF-A0A8T0DMT5-F1
#
_cell.length_a   1.000
_cell.length_b   1.000
_cell.length_c   1.000
_cell.angle_alpha   90.00
_cell.angle_beta   90.00
_cell.angle_gamma   90.00
#
_symmetry.space_group_name_H-M   'P 1'
#
loop_
_entity.id
_entity.type
_entity.pdbx_description
1 polymer ?
#
loop_
_entity_poly.entity_id
_entity_poly.type
_entity_poly.pdbx_seq_one_letter_code
_entity_poly.pdbx_strand_id
1 'polypeptide(L)'
;MALWILYVNSGAGCLISSRVFETWQRARTTLATIRVTYALNSCNYLADRKQHRNGIVRPKKQRYPSLKGVDPKFLRNMRFAKKHNKRGKNQTVQNQEKAVKV
;
A
#
# COMPACT_ATOMS: atom_id res chain seq x y z
N MET A 1 -2.45 -8.86 -63.68
CA MET A 1 -3.39 -9.94 -64.04
C MET A 1 -4.27 -10.16 -62.80
N ALA A 2 -5.40 -9.45 -62.71
CA ALA A 2 -6.69 -9.99 -63.13
C ALA A 2 -6.90 -11.36 -62.43
N LEU A 3 -7.76 -11.49 -61.43
CA LEU A 3 -9.20 -11.42 -61.61
C LEU A 3 -9.93 -11.25 -60.25
N TRP A 4 -10.85 -10.28 -60.22
CA TRP A 4 -12.19 -10.34 -59.61
C TRP A 4 -12.36 -10.43 -58.07
N ILE A 5 -12.46 -9.25 -57.44
CA ILE A 5 -13.63 -8.97 -56.57
C ILE A 5 -14.32 -7.73 -57.14
N LEU A 6 -15.10 -7.96 -58.21
CA LEU A 6 -16.15 -7.03 -58.63
C LEU A 6 -17.44 -7.50 -57.93
N TYR A 7 -17.78 -6.86 -56.82
CA TYR A 7 -19.16 -6.84 -56.34
C TYR A 7 -19.67 -5.40 -56.37
N VAL A 8 -20.17 -5.06 -57.56
CA VAL A 8 -21.30 -4.16 -57.85
C VAL A 8 -21.32 -2.82 -57.11
N ASN A 9 -20.87 -1.80 -57.85
CA ASN A 9 -21.42 -0.45 -57.77
C ASN A 9 -22.92 -0.49 -58.14
N SER A 10 -23.79 -0.22 -57.18
CA SER A 10 -25.13 0.34 -57.41
C SER A 10 -25.43 1.32 -56.29
N GLY A 11 -25.75 2.55 -56.69
CA GLY A 11 -25.55 3.75 -55.90
C GLY A 11 -26.49 3.96 -54.71
N ALA A 12 -25.97 4.70 -53.75
CA ALA A 12 -26.68 5.76 -53.02
C ALA A 12 -25.60 6.49 -52.18
N GLY A 13 -25.43 7.79 -52.43
CA GLY A 13 -24.49 8.60 -51.68
C GLY A 13 -24.84 8.63 -50.20
N CYS A 14 -23.84 8.45 -49.34
CA CYS A 14 -23.81 9.06 -48.02
C CYS A 14 -22.37 9.05 -47.54
N LEU A 15 -21.64 10.15 -47.78
CA LEU A 15 -20.38 10.44 -47.10
C LEU A 15 -20.71 10.72 -45.63
N ILE A 16 -20.90 9.67 -44.83
CA ILE A 16 -20.87 9.79 -43.38
C ILE A 16 -19.41 10.04 -43.03
N SER A 17 -19.06 11.32 -42.93
CA SER A 17 -17.73 11.82 -42.55
C SER A 17 -17.12 10.92 -41.47
N SER A 18 -15.92 10.39 -41.71
CA SER A 18 -15.14 9.57 -40.77
C SER A 18 -15.01 10.22 -39.39
N ARG A 19 -15.11 11.56 -39.35
CA ARG A 19 -15.12 12.36 -38.13
C ARG A 19 -16.37 12.11 -37.26
N VAL A 20 -17.53 11.85 -37.85
CA VAL A 20 -18.79 11.53 -37.12
C VAL A 20 -18.69 10.16 -36.45
N PHE A 21 -18.14 9.15 -37.15
CA PHE A 21 -17.93 7.81 -36.58
C PHE A 21 -16.91 7.83 -35.42
N GLU A 22 -15.78 8.51 -35.58
CA GLU A 22 -14.80 8.66 -34.50
C GLU A 22 -15.32 9.46 -33.30
N THR A 23 -16.11 10.53 -33.52
CA THR A 23 -16.71 11.30 -32.41
C THR A 23 -17.74 10.46 -31.65
N TRP A 24 -18.45 9.57 -32.33
CA TRP A 24 -19.36 8.61 -31.70
C TRP A 24 -18.62 7.53 -30.89
N GLN A 25 -17.50 7.02 -31.42
CA GLN A 25 -16.65 6.05 -30.72
C GLN A 25 -15.96 6.67 -29.50
N ARG A 26 -15.51 7.93 -29.58
CA ARG A 26 -14.96 8.70 -28.45
C ARG A 26 -16.03 9.05 -27.40
N ALA A 27 -17.25 9.42 -27.81
CA ALA A 27 -18.34 9.70 -26.86
C ALA A 27 -18.76 8.45 -26.06
N ARG A 28 -18.66 7.26 -26.66
CA ARG A 28 -18.97 5.98 -26.00
C ARG A 28 -17.91 5.58 -24.96
N THR A 29 -16.63 5.88 -25.21
CA THR A 29 -15.53 5.59 -24.27
C THR A 29 -15.43 6.61 -23.13
N THR A 30 -15.76 7.88 -23.36
CA THR A 30 -15.79 8.92 -22.32
C THR A 30 -16.92 8.70 -21.31
N LEU A 31 -18.11 8.32 -21.75
CA LEU A 31 -19.22 8.03 -20.83
C LEU A 31 -18.98 6.77 -20.00
N ALA A 32 -18.32 5.75 -20.55
CA ALA A 32 -17.95 4.54 -19.82
C ALA A 32 -16.87 4.82 -18.74
N THR A 33 -15.86 5.64 -19.05
CA THR A 33 -14.83 6.04 -18.08
C THR A 33 -15.41 6.94 -16.98
N ILE A 34 -16.25 7.92 -17.32
CA ILE A 34 -16.93 8.78 -16.34
C ILE A 34 -17.83 7.93 -15.42
N ARG A 35 -18.57 6.96 -15.95
CA ARG A 35 -19.44 6.03 -15.19
C ARG A 35 -18.71 5.15 -14.19
N VAL A 36 -17.49 4.73 -14.52
CA VAL A 36 -16.61 4.01 -13.60
C VAL A 36 -16.05 4.96 -12.53
N THR A 37 -15.82 6.24 -12.83
CA THR A 37 -15.23 7.18 -11.84
C THR A 37 -16.21 7.70 -10.78
N TYR A 38 -17.46 8.07 -11.12
CA TYR A 38 -18.37 8.68 -10.14
C TYR A 38 -19.02 7.69 -9.16
N ALA A 39 -19.17 6.42 -9.55
CA ALA A 39 -19.84 5.39 -8.73
C ALA A 39 -18.89 4.65 -7.77
N LEU A 40 -17.57 4.81 -7.96
CA LEU A 40 -16.55 4.08 -7.21
C LEU A 40 -16.03 4.82 -5.97
N ASN A 41 -16.47 6.04 -5.73
CA ASN A 41 -15.93 6.87 -4.65
C ASN A 41 -16.44 6.49 -3.24
N SER A 42 -17.48 5.65 -3.12
CA SER A 42 -18.07 5.25 -1.83
C SER A 42 -18.36 3.74 -1.72
N CYS A 43 -17.73 2.88 -2.53
CA CYS A 43 -18.01 1.45 -2.52
C CYS A 43 -16.92 0.67 -1.76
N ASN A 44 -17.12 0.49 -0.45
CA ASN A 44 -16.21 -0.28 0.43
C ASN A 44 -16.11 -1.77 0.04
N TYR A 45 -17.05 -2.30 -0.75
CA TYR A 45 -17.07 -3.70 -1.21
C TYR A 45 -15.78 -4.12 -1.94
N LEU A 46 -15.18 -3.20 -2.70
CA LEU A 46 -13.93 -3.47 -3.42
C LEU A 46 -12.69 -3.27 -2.54
N ALA A 47 -12.80 -2.60 -1.40
CA ALA A 47 -11.68 -2.36 -0.50
C ALA A 47 -11.27 -3.65 0.22
N ASP A 48 -12.25 -4.39 0.76
CA ASP A 48 -12.04 -5.64 1.46
C ASP A 48 -11.33 -6.68 0.57
N ARG A 49 -11.86 -6.88 -0.65
CA ARG A 49 -11.24 -7.78 -1.64
C ARG A 49 -9.81 -7.37 -2.00
N LYS A 50 -9.47 -6.07 -2.03
CA LYS A 50 -8.11 -5.59 -2.34
C LYS A 50 -7.16 -5.76 -1.16
N GLN A 51 -7.61 -5.51 0.06
CA GLN A 51 -6.81 -5.69 1.28
C GLN A 51 -6.43 -7.16 1.50
N HIS A 52 -7.36 -8.07 1.18
CA HIS A 52 -7.08 -9.50 1.26
C HIS A 52 -6.16 -10.05 0.16
N ARG A 53 -5.95 -9.35 -0.97
CA ARG A 53 -4.95 -9.78 -1.99
C ARG A 53 -3.53 -9.80 -1.44
N ASN A 54 -3.19 -8.84 -0.58
CA ASN A 54 -1.89 -8.74 0.06
C ASN A 54 -1.85 -9.41 1.44
N GLY A 55 -3.00 -9.89 1.92
CA GLY A 55 -3.20 -10.40 3.27
C GLY A 55 -3.24 -9.30 4.33
N ILE A 56 -4.20 -9.37 5.26
CA ILE A 56 -4.25 -8.47 6.43
C ILE A 56 -3.27 -8.99 7.47
N VAL A 57 -2.05 -8.45 7.46
CA VAL A 57 -0.98 -8.87 8.37
C VAL A 57 -1.09 -8.12 9.70
N ARG A 58 -1.07 -8.86 10.81
CA ARG A 58 -1.00 -8.28 12.16
C ARG A 58 0.35 -7.57 12.35
N PRO A 59 0.41 -6.45 13.10
CA PRO A 59 1.68 -5.78 13.38
C PRO A 59 2.64 -6.73 14.09
N LYS A 60 3.93 -6.69 13.71
CA LYS A 60 4.96 -7.55 14.29
C LYS A 60 5.18 -7.18 15.76
N LYS A 61 5.09 -8.17 16.65
CA LYS A 61 5.46 -8.01 18.07
C LYS A 61 6.97 -8.19 18.23
N GLN A 62 7.65 -7.19 18.77
CA GLN A 62 9.08 -7.26 19.09
C GLN A 62 9.28 -7.56 20.57
N ARG A 63 10.37 -8.26 20.92
CA ARG A 63 10.71 -8.57 22.33
C ARG A 63 10.89 -7.31 23.19
N TYR A 64 11.43 -6.24 22.60
CA TYR A 64 11.65 -4.95 23.28
C TYR A 64 10.97 -3.83 22.49
N PRO A 65 9.85 -3.26 22.99
CA PRO A 65 9.19 -2.11 22.36
C PRO A 65 9.92 -0.79 22.66
N SER A 66 9.58 0.26 21.92
CA SER A 66 10.09 1.61 22.18
C SER A 66 9.51 2.21 23.47
N LEU A 67 10.30 3.00 24.20
CA LEU A 67 9.88 3.73 25.40
C LEU A 67 9.24 5.10 25.10
N LYS A 68 8.71 5.30 23.89
CA LYS A 68 8.05 6.55 23.50
C LYS A 68 6.70 6.66 24.23
N GLY A 69 6.42 7.82 24.84
CA GLY A 69 5.19 8.05 25.62
C GLY A 69 5.29 7.69 27.10
N VAL A 70 6.44 7.20 27.57
CA VAL A 70 6.71 7.01 29.01
C VAL A 70 7.04 8.36 29.66
N ASP A 71 6.64 8.54 30.93
CA ASP A 71 6.87 9.77 31.70
C ASP A 71 8.34 10.25 31.64
N PRO A 72 8.60 11.51 31.25
CA PRO A 72 9.93 12.09 31.21
C PRO A 72 10.70 12.02 32.54
N LYS A 73 10.03 12.13 33.70
CA LYS A 73 10.70 12.04 35.01
C LYS A 73 11.25 10.63 35.23
N PHE A 74 10.46 9.60 34.96
CA PHE A 74 10.92 8.22 35.00
C PHE A 74 12.07 7.95 34.01
N LEU A 75 11.96 8.45 32.77
CA LEU A 75 13.00 8.27 31.76
C LEU A 75 14.34 8.94 32.14
N ARG A 76 14.30 10.12 32.79
CA ARG A 76 15.51 10.79 33.30
C ARG A 76 16.23 9.90 34.30
N ASN A 77 15.52 9.37 35.29
CA ASN A 77 16.11 8.51 36.31
C ASN A 77 16.69 7.21 35.70
N MET A 78 15.93 6.52 34.86
CA MET A 78 16.40 5.29 34.20
C MET A 78 17.66 5.53 33.35
N ARG A 79 17.75 6.66 32.66
CA ARG A 79 18.95 7.04 31.89
C ARG A 79 20.17 7.23 32.78
N PHE A 80 20.01 7.91 33.93
CA PHE A 80 21.10 8.07 34.89
C PHE A 80 21.54 6.75 35.52
N ALA A 81 20.61 5.87 35.89
CA ALA A 81 20.93 4.54 36.40
C ALA A 81 21.75 3.74 35.38
N LYS A 82 21.26 3.64 34.13
CA LYS A 82 21.98 2.92 33.05
C LYS A 82 23.35 3.54 32.75
N LYS A 83 23.50 4.87 32.84
CA LYS A 83 24.77 5.57 32.60
C LYS A 83 25.84 5.20 33.63
N HIS A 84 25.50 5.09 34.91
CA HIS A 84 26.47 4.88 35.99
C HIS A 84 26.73 3.42 36.34
N ASN A 85 26.03 2.46 35.72
CA ASN A 85 26.24 1.02 35.93
C ASN A 85 27.69 0.54 35.69
N LYS A 86 28.52 1.31 34.96
CA LYS A 86 29.94 0.98 34.75
C LYS A 86 30.77 1.01 36.05
N ARG A 87 30.38 1.83 37.03
CA ARG A 87 31.15 1.99 38.29
C ARG A 87 31.03 0.79 39.23
N GLY A 88 29.89 0.09 39.21
CA GLY A 88 29.62 -1.06 40.08
C GLY A 88 29.98 -2.43 39.49
N LYS A 89 30.64 -2.48 38.33
CA LYS A 89 30.91 -3.73 37.61
C LYS A 89 31.81 -4.70 38.37
N ASN A 90 32.88 -4.20 38.97
CA ASN A 90 33.84 -5.06 39.67
C ASN A 90 33.20 -5.71 40.90
N GLN A 91 32.36 -4.96 41.62
CA GLN A 91 31.61 -5.49 42.76
C GLN A 91 30.60 -6.55 42.34
N THR A 92 29.91 -6.34 41.22
CA THR A 92 28.95 -7.33 40.71
C THR A 92 29.63 -8.60 40.24
N VAL A 93 30.78 -8.50 39.55
CA VAL A 93 31.59 -9.67 39.13
C VAL A 93 32.09 -10.45 40.34
N GLN A 94 32.67 -9.78 41.35
CA GLN A 94 33.13 -10.45 42.57
C GLN A 94 31.99 -11.14 43.31
N ASN A 95 30.81 -10.51 43.38
CA ASN A 95 29.64 -11.12 44.02
C ASN A 95 29.11 -12.32 43.21
N GLN A 96 29.17 -12.28 41.89
CA GLN A 96 28.82 -13.39 41.00
C GLN A 96 29.80 -14.56 41.13
N GLU A 97 31.10 -14.28 41.13
CA GLU A 97 32.14 -15.28 41.33
C GLU A 97 32.02 -15.96 42.70
N LYS A 98 31.69 -15.19 43.74
CA LYS A 98 31.40 -15.74 45.07
C LYS A 98 30.16 -16.64 45.05
N ALA A 99 29.10 -16.25 44.34
CA ALA A 99 27.87 -17.04 44.24
C ALA A 99 28.03 -18.34 43.45
N VAL A 100 28.94 -18.39 42.46
CA VAL A 100 29.27 -19.59 41.68
C VAL A 100 30.22 -20.54 42.43
N LYS A 101 30.97 -20.01 43.41
CA LYS A 101 31.89 -20.79 44.27
C LYS A 101 31.20 -21.40 45.50
N VAL A 102 29.89 -21.23 45.66
CA VAL A 102 29.05 -21.94 46.65
C VAL A 102 28.66 -23.29 46.08
#